data_AF-A0A182QQI2-F1
#
_entry.id   AF-A0A182QQI2-F1
#
_cell.length_a   1.000
_cell.length_b   1.000
_cell.length_c   1.000
_cell.angle_alpha   90.00
_cell.angle_beta   90.00
_cell.angle_gamma   90.00
#
_symmetry.space_group_name_H-M   'P 1'
#
loop_
_entity.id
_entity.type
_entity.pdbx_description
1 polymer ?
#
loop_
_entity_poly.entity_id
_entity_poly.type
_entity_poly.pdbx_seq_one_letter_code
_entity_poly.pdbx_strand_id
1 'polypeptide(L)'
;LSLTVHQKKKPQLTMKPRIGYAFAIISLLVGTCSAKPNLPAARAEDSDPLEGPPFLADLRDMCRNATGSDRSFNELKDHISTDLPKCFMAHVNLEQLKTDTTKLEEQDKKKLFEIICEQIHESATCLTPVQTKLKPCLNEEDVKVMDQVVATMPEALNMACANSGALLQKFTEPAYRSCAMELPAMIEECTSELPDSMEKVPFSQYSEKQCGEIYNMRDCFSRRITECGATGYMDFFILFYRKLLALTPCK
;
A
#
# COMPACT_ATOMS: atom_id res chain seq x y z
N LEU A 1 44.75 -19.83 -14.44
CA LEU A 1 43.29 -19.83 -14.22
C LEU A 1 43.04 -19.58 -12.74
N SER A 2 42.65 -18.36 -12.37
CA SER A 2 42.11 -18.06 -11.04
C SER A 2 40.88 -17.18 -11.28
N LEU A 3 39.70 -17.77 -11.16
CA LEU A 3 38.42 -17.09 -11.25
C LEU A 3 38.04 -16.63 -9.84
N THR A 4 38.18 -15.34 -9.60
CA THR A 4 37.69 -14.67 -8.40
C THR A 4 36.17 -14.54 -8.51
N VAL A 5 35.45 -15.26 -7.64
CA VAL A 5 34.00 -15.13 -7.48
C VAL A 5 33.71 -13.79 -6.80
N HIS A 6 33.22 -12.82 -7.57
CA HIS A 6 32.60 -11.62 -7.02
C HIS A 6 31.28 -12.01 -6.34
N GLN A 7 31.29 -12.13 -5.01
CA GLN A 7 30.06 -12.05 -4.24
C GLN A 7 29.48 -10.63 -4.39
N LYS A 8 28.37 -10.53 -5.13
CA LYS A 8 27.53 -9.34 -5.17
C LYS A 8 26.93 -9.14 -3.78
N LYS A 9 27.42 -8.15 -3.05
CA LYS A 9 26.90 -7.72 -1.75
C LYS A 9 25.42 -7.34 -1.94
N LYS A 10 24.52 -8.08 -1.30
CA LYS A 10 23.07 -7.79 -1.26
C LYS A 10 22.91 -6.39 -0.65
N PRO A 11 22.26 -5.42 -1.32
CA PRO A 11 22.02 -4.11 -0.71
C PRO A 11 21.11 -4.31 0.51
N GLN A 12 21.52 -3.76 1.66
CA GLN A 12 20.63 -3.63 2.81
C GLN A 12 19.47 -2.71 2.39
N LEU A 13 18.25 -3.23 2.47
CA LEU A 13 17.03 -2.42 2.34
C LEU A 13 17.01 -1.41 3.48
N THR A 14 17.21 -0.14 3.15
CA THR A 14 16.96 0.99 4.04
C THR A 14 15.81 1.76 3.42
N MET A 15 14.60 1.50 3.88
CA MET A 15 13.40 2.16 3.37
C MET A 15 13.37 3.60 3.92
N LYS A 16 13.52 4.59 3.03
CA LYS A 16 13.55 6.02 3.40
C LYS A 16 12.12 6.59 3.62
N PRO A 17 11.95 7.59 4.51
CA PRO A 17 11.04 7.35 5.63
C PRO A 17 9.82 8.29 5.73
N ARG A 18 9.31 8.86 4.64
CA ARG A 18 8.00 9.57 4.71
C ARG A 18 7.08 9.25 3.56
N ILE A 19 7.56 9.45 2.33
CA ILE A 19 6.78 9.12 1.14
C ILE A 19 6.77 7.61 0.91
N GLY A 20 7.91 6.94 1.10
CA GLY A 20 7.99 5.47 1.14
C GLY A 20 7.07 4.87 2.21
N TYR A 21 7.00 5.49 3.40
CA TYR A 21 6.07 5.06 4.45
C TYR A 21 4.61 5.39 4.15
N ALA A 22 4.30 6.51 3.47
CA ALA A 22 2.96 6.76 2.97
C ALA A 22 2.52 5.62 2.04
N PHE A 23 3.39 5.19 1.12
CA PHE A 23 3.13 4.06 0.23
C PHE A 23 3.14 2.70 0.94
N ALA A 24 3.94 2.51 2.00
CA ALA A 24 3.92 1.31 2.84
C ALA A 24 2.65 1.22 3.69
N ILE A 25 2.19 2.35 4.24
CA ILE A 25 0.93 2.49 4.96
C ILE A 25 -0.23 2.25 3.99
N ILE A 26 -0.20 2.82 2.78
CA ILE A 26 -1.16 2.49 1.72
C ILE A 26 -1.11 0.98 1.40
N SER A 27 0.07 0.38 1.28
CA SER A 27 0.21 -1.06 1.01
C SER A 27 -0.29 -1.94 2.16
N LEU A 28 -0.11 -1.51 3.42
CA LEU A 28 -0.66 -2.15 4.62
C LEU A 28 -2.19 -2.04 4.68
N LEU A 29 -2.75 -0.89 4.29
CA LEU A 29 -4.19 -0.63 4.26
C LEU A 29 -4.88 -1.31 3.07
N VAL A 30 -4.19 -1.47 1.93
CA VAL A 30 -4.71 -2.06 0.67
C VAL A 30 -4.41 -3.57 0.57
N GLY A 31 -3.39 -4.08 1.28
CA GLY A 31 -2.98 -5.48 1.27
C GLY A 31 -4.03 -6.48 1.78
N THR A 32 -5.13 -5.99 2.37
CA THR A 32 -6.29 -6.79 2.77
C THR A 32 -7.17 -7.23 1.60
N CYS A 33 -7.02 -6.64 0.41
CA CYS A 33 -7.86 -6.93 -0.76
C CYS A 33 -7.29 -7.95 -1.77
N SER A 34 -6.02 -8.39 -1.62
CA SER A 34 -5.35 -9.27 -2.60
C SER A 34 -5.19 -10.73 -2.17
N ALA A 35 -5.84 -11.16 -1.07
CA ALA A 35 -5.76 -12.54 -0.64
C ALA A 35 -6.71 -13.45 -1.46
N LYS A 36 -6.18 -14.08 -2.52
CA LYS A 36 -6.66 -15.39 -2.96
C LYS A 36 -5.58 -16.45 -2.73
N PRO A 37 -5.89 -17.53 -1.98
CA PRO A 37 -4.97 -18.64 -1.77
C PRO A 37 -5.12 -19.58 -2.97
N ASN A 38 -4.14 -19.56 -3.88
CA ASN A 38 -3.84 -20.68 -4.78
C ASN A 38 -2.54 -20.39 -5.52
N LEU A 39 -1.42 -20.48 -4.80
CA LEU A 39 -0.16 -20.89 -5.41
C LEU A 39 -0.01 -22.40 -5.16
N PRO A 40 0.31 -23.22 -6.18
CA PRO A 40 0.73 -24.59 -5.94
C PRO A 40 1.97 -24.56 -5.05
N ALA A 41 1.99 -25.45 -4.04
CA ALA A 41 3.05 -25.61 -3.06
C ALA A 41 4.40 -25.90 -3.74
N ALA A 42 5.08 -24.86 -4.20
CA ALA A 42 6.48 -24.90 -4.59
C ALA A 42 7.29 -24.40 -3.40
N ARG A 43 7.68 -25.36 -2.55
CA ARG A 43 8.73 -25.30 -1.52
C ARG A 43 8.82 -23.96 -0.76
N ALA A 44 8.09 -23.91 0.35
CA ALA A 44 8.51 -23.15 1.51
C ALA A 44 9.86 -23.73 1.97
N GLU A 45 10.96 -23.18 1.46
CA GLU A 45 12.24 -23.26 2.15
C GLU A 45 12.21 -22.24 3.29
N ASP A 46 12.08 -22.78 4.49
CA ASP A 46 12.53 -22.27 5.78
C ASP A 46 12.90 -20.77 5.80
N SER A 47 11.87 -19.92 5.86
CA SER A 47 12.01 -18.54 6.33
C SER A 47 11.26 -18.46 7.67
N ASP A 48 12.01 -18.15 8.70
CA ASP A 48 11.52 -17.94 10.07
C ASP A 48 10.32 -16.97 10.05
N PRO A 49 9.15 -17.31 10.62
CA PRO A 49 7.94 -16.47 10.57
C PRO A 49 8.07 -15.09 11.25
N LEU A 50 9.23 -14.81 11.85
CA LEU A 50 9.55 -13.58 12.57
C LEU A 50 10.34 -12.55 11.74
N GLU A 51 10.88 -12.90 10.57
CA GLU A 51 11.39 -11.90 9.62
C GLU A 51 10.25 -11.46 8.69
N GLY A 52 9.37 -10.63 9.23
CA GLY A 52 8.40 -9.89 8.43
C GLY A 52 9.09 -9.04 7.35
N PRO A 53 8.37 -8.54 6.34
CA PRO A 53 8.99 -7.71 5.31
C PRO A 53 9.73 -6.53 5.95
N PRO A 54 10.86 -6.05 5.37
CA PRO A 54 11.74 -5.03 5.95
C PRO A 54 11.02 -3.82 6.59
N PHE A 55 9.88 -3.41 6.03
CA PHE A 55 9.06 -2.32 6.58
C PHE A 55 8.59 -2.56 8.03
N LEU A 56 8.38 -3.82 8.46
CA LEU A 56 7.94 -4.14 9.82
C LEU A 56 9.04 -3.90 10.85
N ALA A 57 10.29 -4.13 10.48
CA ALA A 57 11.44 -3.80 11.32
C ALA A 57 11.56 -2.28 11.49
N ASP A 58 11.45 -1.54 10.38
CA ASP A 58 11.47 -0.07 10.40
C ASP A 58 10.32 0.51 11.23
N LEU A 59 9.11 -0.06 11.10
CA LEU A 59 7.95 0.35 11.88
C LEU A 59 8.11 0.09 13.38
N ARG A 60 8.69 -1.05 13.76
CA ARG A 60 9.02 -1.33 15.16
C ARG A 60 9.98 -0.29 15.72
N ASP A 61 11.03 0.01 14.98
CA ASP A 61 12.06 0.95 15.40
C ASP A 61 11.48 2.37 15.52
N MET A 62 10.58 2.78 14.62
CA MET A 62 9.82 4.03 14.74
C MET A 62 8.96 4.07 16.01
N CYS A 63 8.15 3.05 16.26
CA CYS A 63 7.32 2.96 17.47
C CYS A 63 8.18 3.04 18.74
N ARG A 64 9.32 2.33 18.76
CA ARG A 64 10.24 2.32 19.89
C ARG A 64 10.88 3.69 20.11
N ASN A 65 11.30 4.36 19.03
CA ASN A 65 11.89 5.70 19.11
C ASN A 65 10.88 6.75 19.59
N ALA A 66 9.61 6.64 19.18
CA ALA A 66 8.56 7.56 19.57
C ALA A 66 8.04 7.35 21.00
N THR A 67 7.91 6.09 21.43
CA THR A 67 7.22 5.73 22.69
C THR A 67 8.15 5.21 23.79
N GLY A 68 9.42 4.95 23.47
CA GLY A 68 10.40 4.36 24.38
C GLY A 68 10.25 2.84 24.59
N SER A 69 9.33 2.16 23.89
CA SER A 69 9.12 0.71 24.02
C SER A 69 8.50 0.09 22.76
N ASP A 70 8.55 -1.25 22.66
CA ASP A 70 7.92 -1.99 21.56
C ASP A 70 6.41 -2.20 21.76
N ARG A 71 5.82 -1.63 22.83
CA ARG A 71 4.42 -1.88 23.20
C ARG A 71 3.45 -1.47 22.10
N SER A 72 3.56 -0.25 21.58
CA SER A 72 2.66 0.25 20.53
C SER A 72 2.80 -0.55 19.24
N PHE A 73 4.03 -0.96 18.89
CA PHE A 73 4.27 -1.86 17.77
C PHE A 73 3.57 -3.21 17.96
N ASN A 74 3.72 -3.84 19.12
CA ASN A 74 3.10 -5.13 19.41
C ASN A 74 1.57 -5.04 19.40
N GLU A 75 0.99 -3.99 20.01
CA GLU A 75 -0.46 -3.76 19.98
C GLU A 75 -1.00 -3.54 18.56
N LEU A 76 -0.23 -2.87 17.69
CA LEU A 76 -0.56 -2.70 16.28
C LEU A 76 -0.44 -4.02 15.52
N LYS A 77 0.68 -4.73 15.66
CA LYS A 77 0.93 -6.03 15.05
C LYS A 77 -0.17 -7.02 15.39
N ASP A 78 -0.49 -7.16 16.67
CA ASP A 78 -1.49 -8.11 17.14
C ASP A 78 -2.88 -7.76 16.58
N HIS A 79 -3.21 -6.47 16.50
CA HIS A 79 -4.46 -6.02 15.88
C HIS A 79 -4.50 -6.33 14.38
N ILE A 80 -3.43 -6.05 13.63
CA ILE A 80 -3.32 -6.36 12.20
C ILE A 80 -3.41 -7.87 11.95
N SER A 81 -2.80 -8.70 12.80
CA SER A 81 -2.78 -10.15 12.62
C SER A 81 -4.07 -10.85 13.08
N THR A 82 -4.87 -10.24 13.96
CA THR A 82 -6.00 -10.93 14.61
C THR A 82 -7.35 -10.23 14.41
N ASP A 83 -7.46 -8.97 14.78
CA ASP A 83 -8.73 -8.24 14.81
C ASP A 83 -9.11 -7.68 13.45
N LEU A 84 -8.13 -7.12 12.71
CA LEU A 84 -8.37 -6.55 11.39
C LEU A 84 -8.96 -7.59 10.40
N PRO A 85 -8.41 -8.82 10.28
CA PRO A 85 -9.03 -9.85 9.45
C PRO A 85 -10.44 -10.23 9.91
N LYS A 86 -10.69 -10.30 11.23
CA LYS A 86 -12.03 -10.61 11.78
C LYS A 86 -13.04 -9.53 11.45
N CYS A 87 -12.67 -8.26 11.60
CA CYS A 87 -13.50 -7.13 11.24
C CYS A 87 -13.83 -7.17 9.74
N PHE A 88 -12.82 -7.37 8.88
CA PHE A 88 -13.04 -7.46 7.44
C PHE A 88 -13.99 -8.61 7.07
N MET A 89 -13.80 -9.80 7.65
CA MET A 89 -14.68 -10.95 7.44
C MET A 89 -16.10 -10.76 7.97
N ALA A 90 -16.33 -9.83 8.88
CA ALA A 90 -17.68 -9.50 9.36
C ALA A 90 -18.48 -8.66 8.35
N HIS A 91 -17.79 -7.90 7.49
CA HIS A 91 -18.41 -7.02 6.48
C HIS A 91 -18.34 -7.61 5.07
N VAL A 92 -17.34 -8.46 4.79
CA VAL A 92 -17.05 -8.92 3.43
C VAL A 92 -17.27 -10.41 3.28
N ASN A 93 -18.12 -10.77 2.32
CA ASN A 93 -18.35 -12.16 1.97
C ASN A 93 -17.19 -12.66 1.08
N LEU A 94 -16.25 -13.37 1.70
CA LEU A 94 -15.08 -13.91 1.00
C LEU A 94 -15.45 -14.89 -0.12
N GLU A 95 -16.58 -15.59 -0.03
CA GLU A 95 -17.02 -16.53 -1.06
C GLU A 95 -17.52 -15.78 -2.31
N GLN A 96 -18.19 -14.63 -2.11
CA GLN A 96 -18.55 -13.73 -3.21
C GLN A 96 -17.30 -13.13 -3.87
N LEU A 97 -16.33 -12.63 -3.10
CA LEU A 97 -15.04 -12.19 -3.64
C LEU A 97 -14.30 -13.29 -4.41
N LYS A 98 -14.50 -14.55 -4.01
CA LYS A 98 -13.85 -15.69 -4.66
C LYS A 98 -14.54 -16.17 -5.92
N THR A 99 -15.74 -15.68 -6.21
CA THR A 99 -16.53 -16.15 -7.36
C THR A 99 -15.73 -16.00 -8.66
N ASP A 100 -15.77 -17.05 -9.47
CA ASP A 100 -15.17 -17.05 -10.81
C ASP A 100 -16.09 -16.27 -11.77
N THR A 101 -15.81 -14.97 -11.90
CA THR A 101 -16.62 -14.06 -12.70
C THR A 101 -16.58 -14.38 -14.19
N THR A 102 -15.66 -15.23 -14.67
CA THR A 102 -15.61 -15.61 -16.10
C THR A 102 -16.79 -16.47 -16.53
N LYS A 103 -17.47 -17.11 -15.57
CA LYS A 103 -18.61 -18.02 -15.80
C LYS A 103 -19.98 -17.36 -15.63
N LEU A 104 -20.01 -16.11 -15.18
CA LEU A 104 -21.24 -15.36 -14.97
C LEU A 104 -21.68 -14.64 -16.24
N GLU A 105 -22.98 -14.44 -16.40
CA GLU A 105 -23.50 -13.50 -17.39
C GLU A 105 -23.17 -12.06 -16.98
N GLU A 106 -23.09 -11.14 -17.94
CA GLU A 106 -22.71 -9.74 -17.69
C GLU A 106 -23.62 -9.05 -16.66
N GLN A 107 -24.92 -9.38 -16.65
CA GLN A 107 -25.86 -8.83 -15.67
C GLN A 107 -25.56 -9.33 -14.25
N ASP A 108 -25.21 -10.60 -14.10
CA ASP A 108 -24.89 -11.19 -12.80
C ASP A 108 -23.53 -10.73 -12.28
N LYS A 109 -22.56 -10.49 -13.18
CA LYS A 109 -21.28 -9.85 -12.82
C LYS A 109 -21.52 -8.47 -12.20
N LYS A 110 -22.34 -7.63 -12.84
CA LYS A 110 -22.65 -6.28 -12.33
C LYS A 110 -23.28 -6.32 -10.95
N LYS A 111 -24.30 -7.16 -10.75
CA LYS A 111 -24.95 -7.34 -9.44
C LYS A 111 -23.97 -7.83 -8.37
N LEU A 112 -23.10 -8.79 -8.72
CA LEU A 112 -22.07 -9.28 -7.80
C LEU A 112 -21.11 -8.16 -7.39
N PHE A 113 -20.62 -7.35 -8.34
CA PHE A 113 -19.71 -6.26 -8.03
C PHE A 113 -20.38 -5.11 -7.25
N GLU A 114 -21.67 -4.84 -7.48
CA GLU A 114 -22.44 -3.89 -6.66
C GLU A 114 -22.50 -4.34 -5.19
N ILE A 115 -22.79 -5.63 -4.94
CA ILE A 115 -22.79 -6.20 -3.59
C ILE A 115 -21.39 -6.16 -2.97
N ILE A 116 -20.35 -6.54 -3.73
CA ILE A 116 -18.96 -6.47 -3.26
C ILE A 116 -18.57 -5.04 -2.88
N CYS A 117 -19.01 -4.05 -3.66
CA CYS A 117 -18.72 -2.65 -3.41
C CYS A 117 -19.35 -2.13 -2.12
N GLU A 118 -20.60 -2.49 -1.86
CA GLU A 118 -21.28 -2.18 -0.59
C GLU A 118 -20.50 -2.78 0.60
N GLN A 119 -20.15 -4.06 0.51
CA GLN A 119 -19.38 -4.75 1.55
C GLN A 119 -17.99 -4.12 1.79
N ILE A 120 -17.28 -3.75 0.72
CA ILE A 120 -15.97 -3.11 0.84
C ILE A 120 -16.11 -1.72 1.49
N HIS A 121 -17.12 -0.93 1.13
CA HIS A 121 -17.38 0.36 1.77
C HIS A 121 -17.64 0.20 3.28
N GLU A 122 -18.45 -0.77 3.67
CA GLU A 122 -18.67 -1.04 5.09
C GLU A 122 -17.39 -1.46 5.80
N SER A 123 -16.56 -2.28 5.15
CA SER A 123 -15.29 -2.75 5.72
C SER A 123 -14.26 -1.64 5.98
N ALA A 124 -14.41 -0.45 5.36
CA ALA A 124 -13.51 0.67 5.59
C ALA A 124 -13.45 1.10 7.06
N THR A 125 -14.52 0.85 7.83
CA THR A 125 -14.54 1.07 9.29
C THR A 125 -13.48 0.26 10.04
N CYS A 126 -13.01 -0.86 9.47
CA CYS A 126 -11.97 -1.69 10.07
C CYS A 126 -10.59 -1.02 10.10
N LEU A 127 -10.40 0.06 9.35
CA LEU A 127 -9.12 0.79 9.29
C LEU A 127 -8.96 1.81 10.42
N THR A 128 -10.05 2.28 11.03
CA THR A 128 -10.00 3.29 12.11
C THR A 128 -9.19 2.82 13.33
N PRO A 129 -9.33 1.57 13.82
CA PRO A 129 -8.49 1.09 14.93
C PRO A 129 -7.01 0.95 14.53
N VAL A 130 -6.71 0.58 13.28
CA VAL A 130 -5.34 0.53 12.75
C VAL A 130 -4.71 1.92 12.80
N GLN A 131 -5.40 2.94 12.27
CA GLN A 131 -4.96 4.33 12.33
C GLN A 131 -4.70 4.78 13.77
N THR A 132 -5.62 4.47 14.69
CA THR A 132 -5.51 4.84 16.10
C THR A 132 -4.29 4.21 16.77
N LYS A 133 -4.00 2.94 16.47
CA LYS A 133 -2.86 2.20 17.02
C LYS A 133 -1.53 2.57 16.39
N LEU A 134 -1.55 3.01 15.12
CA LEU A 134 -0.36 3.46 14.41
C LEU A 134 0.08 4.87 14.85
N LYS A 135 -0.88 5.75 15.19
CA LYS A 135 -0.64 7.16 15.55
C LYS A 135 0.48 7.39 16.59
N PRO A 136 0.61 6.60 17.69
CA PRO A 136 1.69 6.78 18.66
C PRO A 136 3.10 6.51 18.11
N CYS A 137 3.21 5.79 16.99
CA CYS A 137 4.48 5.49 16.34
C CYS A 137 4.93 6.56 15.36
N LEU A 138 4.08 7.53 15.05
CA LEU A 138 4.28 8.53 14.00
C LEU A 138 4.62 9.89 14.61
N ASN A 139 5.49 10.65 13.93
CA ASN A 139 5.66 12.07 14.23
C ASN A 139 4.49 12.90 13.66
N GLU A 140 4.41 14.19 13.99
CA GLU A 140 3.28 15.05 13.60
C GLU A 140 3.06 15.11 12.07
N GLU A 141 4.13 15.16 11.29
CA GLU A 141 4.03 15.21 9.82
C GLU A 141 3.53 13.87 9.26
N ASP A 142 4.02 12.75 9.80
CA ASP A 142 3.59 11.41 9.38
C ASP A 142 2.13 11.13 9.77
N VAL A 143 1.65 11.69 10.88
CA VAL A 143 0.23 11.68 11.24
C VAL A 143 -0.62 12.42 10.20
N LYS A 144 -0.18 13.60 9.73
CA LYS A 144 -0.91 14.34 8.67
C LYS A 144 -1.00 13.53 7.38
N VAL A 145 0.07 12.83 7.01
CA VAL A 145 0.09 11.93 5.86
C VAL A 145 -0.89 10.78 6.03
N MET A 146 -0.83 10.09 7.17
CA MET A 146 -1.73 8.98 7.48
C MET A 146 -3.20 9.44 7.47
N ASP A 147 -3.51 10.56 8.11
CA ASP A 147 -4.86 11.12 8.16
C ASP A 147 -5.36 11.48 6.76
N GLN A 148 -4.50 12.05 5.90
CA GLN A 148 -4.84 12.35 4.51
C GLN A 148 -5.07 11.09 3.67
N VAL A 149 -4.27 10.04 3.87
CA VAL A 149 -4.45 8.73 3.20
C VAL A 149 -5.79 8.12 3.60
N VAL A 150 -6.09 8.04 4.91
CA VAL A 150 -7.35 7.48 5.41
C VAL A 150 -8.55 8.28 4.91
N ALA A 151 -8.47 9.61 4.91
CA ALA A 151 -9.53 10.47 4.38
C ALA A 151 -9.74 10.32 2.86
N THR A 152 -8.73 9.84 2.14
CA THR A 152 -8.80 9.59 0.68
C THR A 152 -9.39 8.21 0.36
N MET A 153 -9.35 7.25 1.30
CA MET A 153 -9.84 5.88 1.08
C MET A 153 -11.28 5.82 0.57
N PRO A 154 -12.27 6.55 1.12
CA PRO A 154 -13.64 6.52 0.59
C PRO A 154 -13.74 6.95 -0.87
N GLU A 155 -12.96 7.95 -1.29
CA GLU A 155 -12.93 8.41 -2.69
C GLU A 155 -12.28 7.37 -3.60
N ALA A 156 -11.21 6.71 -3.13
CA ALA A 156 -10.57 5.61 -3.85
C ALA A 156 -11.50 4.40 -4.00
N LEU A 157 -12.25 4.03 -2.96
CA LEU A 157 -13.22 2.94 -3.02
C LEU A 157 -14.38 3.26 -3.98
N ASN A 158 -14.92 4.49 -3.92
CA ASN A 158 -15.92 4.96 -4.87
C ASN A 158 -15.41 4.88 -6.33
N MET A 159 -14.14 5.24 -6.56
CA MET A 159 -13.52 5.12 -7.88
C MET A 159 -13.42 3.65 -8.33
N ALA A 160 -12.99 2.74 -7.44
CA ALA A 160 -12.94 1.30 -7.73
C ALA A 160 -14.33 0.75 -8.10
N CYS A 161 -15.34 1.24 -7.41
CA CYS A 161 -16.72 0.78 -7.48
C CYS A 161 -17.58 1.47 -8.54
N ALA A 162 -17.08 2.54 -9.15
CA ALA A 162 -17.76 3.23 -10.23
C ALA A 162 -18.10 2.27 -11.39
N ASN A 163 -19.21 2.54 -12.08
CA ASN A 163 -19.69 1.73 -13.21
C ASN A 163 -19.88 0.24 -12.86
N SER A 164 -20.54 -0.04 -11.73
CA SER A 164 -20.77 -1.40 -11.20
C SER A 164 -19.46 -2.19 -11.03
N GLY A 165 -18.42 -1.55 -10.49
CA GLY A 165 -17.14 -2.18 -10.19
C GLY A 165 -16.32 -2.61 -11.40
N ALA A 166 -16.47 -1.94 -12.55
CA ALA A 166 -15.71 -2.26 -13.76
C ALA A 166 -14.18 -2.23 -13.52
N LEU A 167 -13.69 -1.36 -12.63
CA LEU A 167 -12.28 -1.30 -12.26
C LEU A 167 -11.88 -2.43 -11.31
N LEU A 168 -12.73 -2.80 -10.35
CA LEU A 168 -12.54 -4.01 -9.54
C LEU A 168 -12.46 -5.27 -10.42
N GLN A 169 -13.25 -5.35 -11.49
CA GLN A 169 -13.16 -6.46 -12.43
C GLN A 169 -11.78 -6.51 -13.11
N LYS A 170 -11.25 -5.36 -13.55
CA LYS A 170 -9.90 -5.28 -14.14
C LYS A 170 -8.82 -5.76 -13.17
N PHE A 171 -8.96 -5.53 -11.87
CA PHE A 171 -8.02 -6.05 -10.85
C PHE A 171 -7.96 -7.58 -10.81
N THR A 172 -8.96 -8.27 -11.36
CA THR A 172 -8.93 -9.73 -11.50
C THR A 172 -8.16 -10.22 -12.72
N GLU A 173 -7.79 -9.33 -13.65
CA GLU A 173 -7.07 -9.68 -14.86
C GLU A 173 -5.59 -10.00 -14.59
N PRO A 174 -4.96 -10.90 -15.37
CA PRO A 174 -3.56 -11.27 -15.18
C PRO A 174 -2.58 -10.09 -15.21
N ALA A 175 -2.79 -9.12 -16.11
CA ALA A 175 -1.91 -7.95 -16.23
C ALA A 175 -1.93 -7.08 -14.96
N TYR A 176 -3.12 -6.82 -14.41
CA TYR A 176 -3.27 -6.06 -13.16
C TYR A 176 -2.67 -6.80 -11.97
N ARG A 177 -2.90 -8.11 -11.86
CA ARG A 177 -2.30 -8.93 -10.80
C ARG A 177 -0.78 -8.94 -10.89
N SER A 178 -0.22 -9.10 -12.09
CA SER A 178 1.22 -9.04 -12.31
C SER A 178 1.78 -7.68 -11.93
N CYS A 179 1.11 -6.59 -12.30
CA CYS A 179 1.55 -5.25 -11.94
C CYS A 179 1.50 -5.02 -10.41
N ALA A 180 0.48 -5.50 -9.73
CA ALA A 180 0.37 -5.40 -8.26
C ALA A 180 1.51 -6.13 -7.54
N MET A 181 2.01 -7.24 -8.10
CA MET A 181 3.18 -7.95 -7.55
C MET A 181 4.48 -7.15 -7.69
N GLU A 182 4.59 -6.30 -8.70
CA GLU A 182 5.74 -5.41 -8.93
C GLU A 182 5.68 -4.12 -8.09
N LEU A 183 4.57 -3.87 -7.39
CA LEU A 183 4.37 -2.63 -6.63
C LEU A 183 5.47 -2.37 -5.59
N PRO A 184 5.95 -3.35 -4.78
CA PRO A 184 7.03 -3.11 -3.84
C PRO A 184 8.33 -2.66 -4.53
N ALA A 185 8.72 -3.32 -5.63
CA ALA A 185 9.91 -2.96 -6.40
C ALA A 185 9.75 -1.59 -7.08
N MET A 186 8.55 -1.27 -7.57
CA MET A 186 8.23 0.04 -8.13
C MET A 186 8.34 1.15 -7.09
N ILE A 187 7.84 0.92 -5.87
CA ILE A 187 7.98 1.87 -4.76
C ILE A 187 9.45 2.10 -4.43
N GLU A 188 10.24 1.03 -4.31
CA GLU A 188 11.67 1.13 -4.03
C GLU A 188 12.39 1.92 -5.14
N GLU A 189 12.21 1.53 -6.41
CA GLU A 189 12.81 2.20 -7.57
C GLU A 189 12.46 3.69 -7.57
N CYS A 190 11.17 4.03 -7.48
CA CYS A 190 10.71 5.40 -7.64
C CYS A 190 10.96 6.31 -6.43
N THR A 191 11.29 5.76 -5.26
CA THR A 191 11.56 6.55 -4.04
C THR A 191 13.02 6.52 -3.59
N SER A 192 13.85 5.60 -4.10
CA SER A 192 15.25 5.44 -3.71
C SER A 192 16.12 6.68 -3.97
N GLU A 193 15.82 7.44 -5.02
CA GLU A 193 16.54 8.65 -5.43
C GLU A 193 16.12 9.91 -4.63
N LEU A 194 15.14 9.81 -3.73
CA LEU A 194 14.72 10.95 -2.93
C LEU A 194 15.81 11.36 -1.93
N PRO A 195 16.18 12.66 -1.86
CA PRO A 195 17.24 13.11 -0.98
C PRO A 195 16.82 13.13 0.49
N ASP A 196 17.74 12.77 1.39
CA ASP A 196 17.53 12.75 2.85
C ASP A 196 17.11 14.11 3.42
N SER A 197 17.38 15.20 2.68
CA SER A 197 16.93 16.54 3.07
C SER A 197 15.41 16.68 3.09
N MET A 198 14.67 15.86 2.35
CA MET A 198 13.19 15.85 2.38
C MET A 198 12.63 15.27 3.68
N GLU A 199 13.39 14.45 4.41
CA GLU A 199 12.99 13.93 5.72
C GLU A 199 13.07 15.00 6.82
N LYS A 200 14.03 15.91 6.70
CA LYS A 200 14.33 16.89 7.76
C LYS A 200 13.47 18.14 7.69
N VAL A 201 12.76 18.33 6.57
CA VAL A 201 11.97 19.52 6.31
C VAL A 201 10.48 19.14 6.38
N PRO A 202 9.64 19.88 7.12
CA PRO A 202 8.19 19.69 7.11
C PRO A 202 7.62 19.85 5.70
N PHE A 203 6.54 19.14 5.38
CA PHE A 203 5.96 19.18 4.02
C PHE A 203 5.53 20.59 3.61
N SER A 204 5.01 21.36 4.57
CA SER A 204 4.63 22.77 4.41
C SER A 204 5.78 23.72 4.08
N GLN A 205 7.04 23.27 4.18
CA GLN A 205 8.24 24.06 3.95
C GLN A 205 9.05 23.56 2.74
N TYR A 206 8.47 22.70 1.92
CA TYR A 206 9.14 22.22 0.72
C TYR A 206 9.46 23.36 -0.25
N SER A 207 10.73 23.44 -0.60
CA SER A 207 11.30 24.32 -1.63
C SER A 207 11.00 23.80 -3.03
N GLU A 208 11.22 24.65 -4.03
CA GLU A 208 11.09 24.29 -5.45
C GLU A 208 11.91 23.04 -5.83
N LYS A 209 13.13 22.91 -5.26
CA LYS A 209 13.96 21.72 -5.48
C LYS A 209 13.25 20.45 -4.98
N GLN A 210 12.68 20.48 -3.78
CA GLN A 210 11.99 19.33 -3.20
C GLN A 210 10.71 19.00 -3.97
N CYS A 211 10.01 20.01 -4.49
CA CYS A 211 8.88 19.79 -5.39
C CYS A 211 9.31 19.12 -6.70
N GLY A 212 10.46 19.50 -7.26
CA GLY A 212 11.08 18.81 -8.40
C GLY A 212 11.27 17.31 -8.17
N GLU A 213 11.76 16.92 -6.98
CA GLU A 213 11.92 15.50 -6.63
C GLU A 213 10.58 14.76 -6.54
N ILE A 214 9.53 15.40 -6.04
CA ILE A 214 8.16 14.84 -6.00
C ILE A 214 7.62 14.64 -7.42
N TYR A 215 7.89 15.57 -8.34
CA TYR A 215 7.48 15.45 -9.74
C TYR A 215 8.24 14.33 -10.45
N ASN A 216 9.55 14.18 -10.20
CA ASN A 216 10.35 13.08 -10.73
C ASN A 216 9.84 11.73 -10.24
N MET A 217 9.52 11.62 -8.95
CA MET A 217 8.92 10.42 -8.36
C MET A 217 7.56 10.11 -9.02
N ARG A 218 6.70 11.11 -9.21
CA ARG A 218 5.41 10.96 -9.91
C ARG A 218 5.60 10.39 -11.31
N ASP A 219 6.55 10.95 -12.06
CA ASP A 219 6.81 10.54 -13.44
C ASP A 219 7.38 9.12 -13.50
N CYS A 220 8.19 8.72 -12.51
CA CYS A 220 8.64 7.34 -12.35
C CYS A 220 7.46 6.36 -12.15
N PHE A 221 6.56 6.61 -11.19
CA PHE A 221 5.39 5.77 -10.97
C PHE A 221 4.50 5.70 -12.21
N SER A 222 4.26 6.85 -12.85
CA SER A 222 3.46 6.92 -14.07
C SER A 222 4.04 6.03 -15.18
N ARG A 223 5.35 6.11 -15.40
CA ARG A 223 6.06 5.26 -16.37
C ARG A 223 5.90 3.77 -16.01
N ARG A 224 6.18 3.38 -14.78
CA ARG A 224 6.15 1.96 -14.36
C ARG A 224 4.74 1.35 -14.39
N ILE A 225 3.71 2.11 -14.00
CA ILE A 225 2.30 1.68 -14.11
C ILE A 225 1.90 1.51 -15.58
N THR A 226 2.39 2.37 -16.47
CA THR A 226 2.12 2.26 -17.90
C THR A 226 2.81 1.05 -18.51
N GLU A 227 4.09 0.83 -18.17
CA GLU A 227 4.89 -0.31 -18.63
C GLU A 227 4.29 -1.66 -18.21
N CYS A 228 3.70 -1.76 -17.01
CA CYS A 228 3.07 -2.99 -16.54
C CYS A 228 1.65 -3.24 -17.14
N GLY A 229 1.12 -2.31 -17.94
CA GLY A 229 -0.17 -2.44 -18.64
C GLY A 229 -1.41 -2.26 -17.77
N ALA A 230 -1.27 -1.92 -16.49
CA ALA A 230 -2.36 -1.77 -15.54
C ALA A 230 -2.76 -0.29 -15.36
N THR A 231 -3.06 0.39 -16.46
CA THR A 231 -3.29 1.85 -16.48
C THR A 231 -4.42 2.32 -15.57
N GLY A 232 -5.35 1.43 -15.19
CA GLY A 232 -6.36 1.74 -14.16
C GLY A 232 -5.79 2.01 -12.76
N TYR A 233 -4.57 1.58 -12.44
CA TYR A 233 -3.89 1.99 -11.21
C TYR A 233 -3.42 3.44 -11.24
N MET A 234 -3.31 4.06 -12.43
CA MET A 234 -2.90 5.45 -12.57
C MET A 234 -3.89 6.38 -11.89
N ASP A 235 -5.19 6.12 -11.99
CA ASP A 235 -6.22 6.98 -11.40
C ASP A 235 -6.13 6.98 -9.87
N PHE A 236 -5.88 5.81 -9.26
CA PHE A 236 -5.59 5.72 -7.83
C PHE A 236 -4.31 6.46 -7.45
N PHE A 237 -3.23 6.22 -8.18
CA PHE A 237 -1.96 6.88 -7.93
C PHE A 237 -2.12 8.41 -7.99
N ILE A 238 -2.76 8.94 -9.03
CA ILE A 238 -3.04 10.37 -9.19
C ILE A 238 -3.92 10.91 -8.07
N LEU A 239 -4.94 10.17 -7.65
CA LEU A 239 -5.80 10.55 -6.53
C LEU A 239 -4.98 10.75 -5.25
N PHE A 240 -4.25 9.72 -4.81
CA PHE A 240 -3.42 9.81 -3.61
C PHE A 240 -2.32 10.86 -3.75
N TYR A 241 -1.66 10.90 -4.91
CA TYR A 241 -0.63 11.88 -5.22
C TYR A 241 -1.14 13.32 -5.05
N ARG A 242 -2.29 13.66 -5.63
CA ARG A 242 -2.87 15.01 -5.52
C ARG A 242 -3.22 15.38 -4.08
N LYS A 243 -3.77 14.42 -3.32
CA LYS A 243 -4.15 14.63 -1.91
C LYS A 243 -2.93 14.85 -1.02
N LEU A 244 -1.86 14.10 -1.26
CA LEU A 244 -0.59 14.27 -0.55
C LEU A 244 0.15 15.54 -0.98
N LEU A 245 0.12 15.89 -2.28
CA LEU A 245 0.73 17.11 -2.79
C LEU A 245 0.10 18.36 -2.16
N ALA A 246 -1.19 18.32 -1.82
CA ALA A 246 -1.90 19.40 -1.13
C ALA A 246 -1.38 19.69 0.30
N LEU A 247 -0.59 18.79 0.89
CA LEU A 247 0.11 19.03 2.16
C LEU A 247 1.39 19.87 1.99
N THR A 248 1.78 20.17 0.74
CA THR A 248 3.01 20.86 0.37
C THR A 248 2.72 22.18 -0.35
N PRO A 249 3.70 23.11 -0.42
CA PRO A 249 3.61 24.30 -1.27
C PRO A 249 3.73 24.02 -2.78
N CYS A 250 4.00 22.77 -3.19
CA CYS A 250 4.24 22.40 -4.57
C CYS A 250 2.98 22.62 -5.42
N LYS A 251 3.12 23.36 -6.53
CA LYS A 251 2.02 23.73 -7.43
C LYS A 251 2.09 23.00 -8.76
#